data_AF-A0A6G1RQX3-F1
#
_entry.id   AF-A0A6G1RQX3-F1
#
_cell.length_a   1.000
_cell.length_b   1.000
_cell.length_c   1.000
_cell.angle_alpha   90.00
_cell.angle_beta   90.00
_cell.angle_gamma   90.00
#
_symmetry.space_group_name_H-M   'P 1'
#
loop_
_entity.id
_entity.type
_entity.pdbx_description
1 polymer ?
#
loop_
_entity_poly.entity_id
_entity_poly.type
_entity_poly.pdbx_seq_one_letter_code
_entity_poly.pdbx_strand_id
1 'polypeptide(L)'
;HTLWQNEERAAISSGKIYDIWHRRHDYWLLAGIVTHGYARWQDIQNDPRYVILNEPFKSEIHKGNYLEMKNKFLARRFKLLEQALVIEEQLRRAAYLNMTQDPSHPAMALNARLAEVECLAESHQHLSKESLAGNKPANAVLHKVLNQ
;
A
#
# COMPACT_ATOMS: atom_id res chain seq x y z
N HIS A 1 -3.64 10.00 -0.61
CA HIS A 1 -2.60 9.11 -0.05
C HIS A 1 -1.22 9.69 -0.35
N THR A 2 -0.36 9.85 0.66
CA THR A 2 0.93 10.59 0.58
C THR A 2 1.95 9.95 -0.37
N LEU A 3 1.96 8.61 -0.47
CA LEU A 3 2.81 7.86 -1.41
C LEU A 3 2.68 8.38 -2.86
N TRP A 4 1.46 8.39 -3.41
CA TRP A 4 1.22 8.85 -4.78
C TRP A 4 1.60 10.32 -5.00
N GLN A 5 1.39 11.18 -4.01
CA GLN A 5 1.78 12.58 -4.10
C GLN A 5 3.30 12.75 -4.16
N ASN A 6 4.04 11.95 -3.39
CA ASN A 6 5.50 11.98 -3.39
C ASN A 6 6.08 11.42 -4.69
N GLU A 7 5.53 10.31 -5.19
CA GLU A 7 5.90 9.69 -6.46
C GLU A 7 5.65 10.62 -7.65
N GLU A 8 4.45 11.20 -7.74
CA GLU A 8 4.12 12.15 -8.81
C GLU A 8 5.03 13.38 -8.75
N ARG A 9 5.29 13.92 -7.56
CA ARG A 9 6.23 15.04 -7.38
C ARG A 9 7.62 14.66 -7.86
N ALA A 10 8.14 13.50 -7.47
CA ALA A 10 9.47 13.04 -7.85
C ALA A 10 9.58 12.81 -9.38
N ALA A 11 8.57 12.20 -9.98
CA ALA A 11 8.51 11.98 -11.43
C ALA A 11 8.49 13.30 -12.22
N ILE A 12 7.70 14.27 -11.78
CA ILE A 12 7.59 15.59 -12.44
C ILE A 12 8.85 16.42 -12.23
N SER A 13 9.33 16.54 -10.99
CA SER A 13 10.46 17.43 -10.66
C SER A 13 11.78 16.96 -11.27
N SER A 14 11.95 15.66 -11.47
CA SER A 14 13.16 15.09 -12.09
C SER A 14 13.10 15.05 -13.62
N GLY A 15 11.92 15.26 -14.22
CA GLY A 15 11.69 15.04 -15.65
C GLY A 15 11.72 13.57 -16.08
N LYS A 16 11.93 12.62 -15.15
CA LYS A 16 12.06 11.18 -15.43
C LYS A 16 10.73 10.46 -15.25
N ILE A 17 9.74 10.89 -16.03
CA ILE A 17 8.34 10.42 -15.91
C ILE A 17 8.22 8.90 -16.20
N TYR A 18 9.11 8.32 -17.00
CA TYR A 18 9.11 6.88 -17.28
C TYR A 18 9.94 6.07 -16.28
N ASP A 19 11.00 6.65 -15.70
CA ASP A 19 11.90 5.91 -14.82
C ASP A 19 11.41 5.88 -13.36
N ILE A 20 10.50 6.79 -12.99
CA ILE A 20 9.95 6.87 -11.64
C ILE A 20 8.49 6.41 -11.67
N TRP A 21 8.16 5.41 -10.84
CA TRP A 21 6.80 4.92 -10.74
C TRP A 21 5.83 6.04 -10.34
N HIS A 22 4.71 6.16 -11.06
CA HIS A 22 3.69 7.18 -10.83
C HIS A 22 2.35 6.76 -11.46
N ARG A 23 1.31 7.60 -11.44
CA ARG A 23 -0.07 7.26 -11.88
C ARG A 23 -0.20 6.64 -13.27
N ARG A 24 0.69 6.97 -14.23
CA ARG A 24 0.64 6.36 -15.57
C ARG A 24 1.02 4.88 -15.53
N HIS A 25 1.98 4.51 -14.68
CA HIS A 25 2.36 3.12 -14.44
C HIS A 25 1.21 2.35 -13.79
N ASP A 26 0.48 2.96 -12.85
CA ASP A 26 -0.69 2.34 -12.23
C ASP A 26 -1.77 1.99 -13.25
N TYR A 27 -2.07 2.92 -14.16
CA TYR A 27 -3.00 2.68 -15.26
C TYR A 27 -2.58 1.48 -16.11
N TRP A 28 -1.32 1.45 -16.55
CA TRP A 28 -0.83 0.36 -17.39
C TRP A 28 -0.74 -0.96 -16.63
N LEU A 29 -0.46 -0.94 -15.33
CA LEU A 29 -0.48 -2.13 -14.48
C LEU A 29 -1.90 -2.71 -14.41
N LEU A 30 -2.92 -1.87 -14.17
CA LEU A 30 -4.31 -2.32 -14.16
C LEU A 30 -4.75 -2.84 -15.52
N ALA A 31 -4.43 -2.14 -16.61
CA ALA A 31 -4.73 -2.59 -17.97
C ALA A 31 -4.08 -3.94 -18.28
N GLY A 32 -2.83 -4.15 -17.82
CA GLY A 32 -2.11 -5.41 -17.97
C GLY A 32 -2.79 -6.54 -17.23
N ILE A 33 -3.21 -6.31 -15.98
CA ILE A 33 -3.93 -7.28 -15.15
C ILE A 33 -5.29 -7.63 -15.76
N VAL A 34 -6.03 -6.65 -16.27
CA VAL A 34 -7.31 -6.89 -16.96
C VAL A 34 -7.12 -7.71 -18.23
N THR A 35 -6.05 -7.47 -18.98
CA THR A 35 -5.80 -8.14 -20.27
C THR A 35 -5.26 -9.57 -20.09
N HIS A 36 -4.30 -9.76 -19.18
CA HIS A 36 -3.55 -11.00 -19.06
C HIS A 36 -4.00 -11.86 -17.87
N GLY A 37 -4.65 -11.25 -16.88
CA GLY A 37 -5.12 -11.93 -15.67
C GLY A 37 -4.29 -11.60 -14.42
N TYR A 38 -4.87 -11.90 -13.26
CA TYR A 38 -4.24 -11.67 -11.96
C TYR A 38 -2.97 -12.52 -11.79
N ALA A 39 -1.92 -11.90 -11.23
CA ALA A 39 -0.62 -12.51 -10.98
C ALA A 39 0.14 -13.02 -12.22
N ARG A 40 -0.32 -12.71 -13.44
CA ARG A 40 0.37 -13.03 -14.72
C ARG A 40 1.46 -12.02 -15.04
N TRP A 41 2.36 -11.78 -14.08
CA TRP A 41 3.37 -10.71 -14.15
C TRP A 41 4.33 -10.87 -15.32
N GLN A 42 4.74 -12.10 -15.64
CA GLN A 42 5.66 -12.35 -16.75
C GLN A 42 5.00 -12.02 -18.09
N ASP A 43 3.75 -12.43 -18.31
CA ASP A 43 3.02 -12.13 -19.55
C ASP A 43 2.86 -10.62 -19.75
N ILE A 44 2.48 -9.91 -18.67
CA ILE A 44 2.35 -8.45 -18.68
C ILE A 44 3.70 -7.79 -19.01
N GLN A 45 4.79 -8.23 -18.38
CA GLN A 45 6.12 -7.64 -18.57
C GLN A 45 6.71 -7.92 -19.96
N ASN A 46 6.37 -9.06 -20.56
CA ASN A 46 6.84 -9.46 -21.88
C ASN A 46 6.02 -8.84 -23.03
N ASP A 47 4.83 -8.32 -22.75
CA ASP A 47 3.99 -7.68 -23.75
C ASP A 47 4.49 -6.25 -24.06
N PRO A 48 4.86 -5.94 -25.32
CA PRO A 48 5.41 -4.64 -25.71
C PRO A 48 4.50 -3.44 -25.40
N ARG A 49 3.18 -3.64 -25.29
CA ARG A 49 2.23 -2.58 -24.94
C ARG A 49 2.43 -2.08 -23.51
N TYR A 50 2.97 -2.92 -22.63
CA TYR A 50 3.15 -2.65 -21.20
C TYR A 50 4.62 -2.37 -20.84
N VAL A 51 5.47 -2.07 -21.82
CA VAL A 51 6.91 -1.86 -21.62
C VAL A 51 7.22 -0.80 -20.56
N ILE A 52 6.34 0.18 -20.40
CA ILE A 52 6.44 1.22 -19.38
C ILE A 52 6.58 0.66 -17.95
N LEU A 53 6.00 -0.51 -17.66
CA LEU A 53 6.09 -1.17 -16.35
C LEU A 53 7.49 -1.71 -16.06
N ASN A 54 8.34 -1.80 -17.09
CA ASN A 54 9.72 -2.25 -16.98
C ASN A 54 10.69 -1.08 -16.74
N GLU A 55 10.31 0.14 -17.14
CA GLU A 55 11.16 1.34 -17.13
C GLU A 55 11.75 1.64 -15.74
N PRO A 56 10.97 1.62 -14.64
CA PRO A 56 11.51 1.95 -13.31
C PRO A 56 12.55 0.96 -12.77
N PHE A 57 12.69 -0.20 -13.40
CA PHE A 57 13.58 -1.27 -12.94
C PHE A 57 14.82 -1.46 -13.83
N LYS A 58 14.96 -0.69 -14.92
CA LYS A 58 16.02 -0.90 -15.91
C LYS A 58 17.45 -0.89 -15.33
N SER A 59 17.70 -0.06 -14.33
CA SER A 59 19.01 0.02 -13.66
C SER A 59 19.34 -1.22 -12.81
N GLU A 60 18.34 -2.04 -12.48
CA GLU A 60 18.47 -3.16 -11.54
C GLU A 60 18.59 -4.54 -12.22
N ILE A 61 18.56 -4.60 -13.56
CA ILE A 61 18.55 -5.85 -14.35
C ILE A 61 19.71 -6.79 -13.99
N HIS A 62 20.87 -6.23 -13.62
CA HIS A 62 22.08 -6.99 -13.29
C HIS A 62 22.05 -7.65 -11.90
N LYS A 63 21.01 -7.40 -11.09
CA LYS A 63 20.87 -8.02 -9.77
C LYS A 63 20.32 -9.44 -9.92
N GLY A 64 20.93 -10.42 -9.24
CA GLY A 64 20.51 -11.82 -9.30
C GLY A 64 19.06 -12.09 -8.85
N ASN A 65 18.47 -11.19 -8.04
CA ASN A 65 17.08 -11.26 -7.58
C ASN A 65 16.14 -10.24 -8.27
N TYR A 66 16.55 -9.69 -9.41
CA TYR A 66 15.81 -8.65 -10.16
C TYR A 66 14.33 -9.00 -10.37
N LEU A 67 14.05 -10.20 -10.89
CA LEU A 67 12.69 -10.62 -11.23
C LEU A 67 11.80 -10.74 -9.98
N GLU A 68 12.35 -11.25 -8.88
CA GLU A 68 11.63 -11.37 -7.61
C GLU A 68 11.30 -9.99 -7.03
N MET A 69 12.27 -9.08 -7.00
CA MET A 69 12.08 -7.72 -6.49
C MET A 69 10.99 -6.99 -7.28
N LYS A 70 11.05 -7.08 -8.60
CA LYS A 70 10.07 -6.46 -9.49
C LYS A 70 8.68 -7.05 -9.30
N ASN A 71 8.55 -8.39 -9.27
CA ASN A 71 7.26 -9.04 -9.04
C ASN A 71 6.67 -8.70 -7.66
N LYS A 72 7.52 -8.60 -6.63
CA LYS A 72 7.10 -8.19 -5.29
C LYS A 72 6.62 -6.74 -5.25
N PHE A 73 7.29 -5.85 -5.98
CA PHE A 73 6.82 -4.48 -6.15
C PHE A 73 5.45 -4.43 -6.84
N LEU A 74 5.29 -5.10 -7.98
CA LEU A 74 4.02 -5.11 -8.74
C LEU A 74 2.88 -5.67 -7.90
N ALA A 75 3.11 -6.77 -7.17
CA ALA A 75 2.11 -7.35 -6.28
C ALA A 75 1.72 -6.38 -5.15
N ARG A 76 2.70 -5.70 -4.52
CA ARG A 76 2.42 -4.69 -3.49
C ARG A 76 1.66 -3.50 -4.06
N ARG A 77 2.03 -3.04 -5.27
CA ARG A 77 1.37 -1.92 -5.92
C ARG A 77 -0.06 -2.26 -6.29
N PHE A 78 -0.31 -3.46 -6.81
CA PHE A 78 -1.65 -3.91 -7.12
C PHE A 78 -2.55 -3.93 -5.89
N LYS A 79 -2.08 -4.42 -4.73
CA LYS A 79 -2.88 -4.39 -3.48
C LYS A 79 -3.36 -2.99 -3.12
N LEU A 80 -2.52 -1.97 -3.31
CA LEU A 80 -2.91 -0.57 -3.08
C LEU A 80 -3.97 -0.09 -4.07
N LEU A 81 -3.85 -0.48 -5.34
CA LEU A 81 -4.82 -0.13 -6.37
C LEU A 81 -6.16 -0.86 -6.18
N GLU A 82 -6.12 -2.13 -5.81
CA GLU A 82 -7.31 -2.92 -5.46
C GLU A 82 -8.07 -2.27 -4.30
N GLN A 83 -7.38 -1.88 -3.23
CA GLN A 83 -7.98 -1.14 -2.13
C GLN A 83 -8.61 0.18 -2.59
N ALA A 84 -7.91 0.94 -3.42
CA ALA A 84 -8.44 2.20 -3.96
C ALA A 84 -9.70 1.99 -4.80
N LEU A 85 -9.72 0.97 -5.66
CA LEU A 85 -10.89 0.60 -6.47
C LEU A 85 -12.08 0.17 -5.61
N VAL A 86 -11.83 -0.62 -4.56
CA VAL A 86 -12.88 -1.02 -3.60
C VAL A 86 -13.48 0.22 -2.93
N ILE A 87 -12.64 1.16 -2.47
CA ILE A 87 -13.11 2.41 -1.84
C ILE A 87 -13.90 3.25 -2.85
N GLU A 88 -13.40 3.43 -4.06
CA GLU A 88 -14.07 4.17 -5.13
C GLU A 88 -15.47 3.60 -5.41
N GLU A 89 -15.57 2.28 -5.51
CA GLU A 89 -16.84 1.58 -5.70
C GLU A 89 -17.79 1.74 -4.51
N GLN A 90 -17.28 1.72 -3.27
CA GLN A 90 -18.12 1.98 -2.09
C GLN A 90 -18.65 3.41 -2.07
N LEU A 91 -17.81 4.40 -2.39
CA LEU A 91 -18.22 5.80 -2.47
C LEU A 91 -19.28 6.00 -3.57
N ARG A 92 -19.10 5.35 -4.72
CA ARG A 92 -20.08 5.37 -5.82
C ARG A 92 -21.43 4.79 -5.40
N ARG A 93 -21.44 3.64 -4.71
CA ARG A 93 -22.66 3.01 -4.19
C ARG A 93 -23.35 3.85 -3.13
N ALA A 94 -22.58 4.41 -2.19
CA ALA A 94 -23.10 5.29 -1.16
C ALA A 94 -23.80 6.52 -1.77
N ALA A 95 -23.16 7.15 -2.77
CA ALA A 95 -23.75 8.26 -3.51
C ALA A 95 -25.04 7.83 -4.25
N TYR A 96 -25.03 6.69 -4.93
CA TYR A 96 -26.21 6.16 -5.63
C TYR A 96 -27.39 5.88 -4.70
N LEU A 97 -27.12 5.39 -3.49
CA LEU A 97 -28.13 5.08 -2.48
C LEU A 97 -28.51 6.28 -1.60
N ASN A 98 -27.94 7.47 -1.84
CA ASN A 98 -28.02 8.64 -0.96
C ASN A 98 -27.68 8.30 0.50
N MET A 99 -26.74 7.37 0.70
CA MET A 99 -26.24 7.02 2.03
C MET A 99 -25.38 8.17 2.54
N THR A 100 -25.92 8.94 3.48
CA THR A 100 -25.15 9.90 4.25
C THR A 100 -24.49 9.19 5.42
N GLN A 101 -23.18 9.39 5.62
CA GLN A 101 -22.54 8.99 6.86
C GLN A 101 -23.05 9.90 7.98
N ASP A 102 -23.83 9.32 8.90
CA ASP A 102 -24.19 9.98 10.16
C ASP A 102 -23.04 9.78 11.16
N PRO A 103 -22.33 10.84 11.56
CA PRO A 103 -21.23 10.75 12.53
C PRO A 103 -21.69 10.24 13.91
N SER A 104 -22.99 10.37 14.22
CA SER A 104 -23.58 9.89 15.46
C SER A 104 -24.04 8.42 15.40
N HIS A 105 -23.92 7.78 14.23
CA HIS A 105 -24.31 6.39 14.05
C HIS A 105 -23.47 5.46 14.96
N PRO A 106 -24.08 4.53 15.72
CA PRO A 106 -23.35 3.65 16.65
C PRO A 106 -22.19 2.87 16.01
N ALA A 107 -22.31 2.52 14.72
CA ALA A 107 -21.24 1.85 13.98
C ALA A 107 -19.99 2.72 13.78
N MET A 108 -20.14 4.06 13.67
CA MET A 108 -19.00 4.98 13.59
C MET A 108 -18.25 5.05 14.92
N ALA A 109 -18.98 5.12 16.03
CA ALA A 109 -18.39 5.06 17.36
C ALA A 109 -17.68 3.72 17.62
N LEU A 110 -18.27 2.60 17.18
CA LEU A 110 -17.64 1.29 17.26
C LEU A 110 -16.36 1.21 16.43
N ASN A 111 -16.38 1.72 15.19
CA ASN A 111 -15.21 1.72 14.31
C ASN A 111 -14.07 2.58 14.88
N ALA A 112 -14.39 3.74 15.47
CA ALA A 112 -13.39 4.57 16.15
C ALA A 112 -12.77 3.85 17.36
N ARG A 113 -13.59 3.22 18.20
CA ARG A 113 -13.10 2.42 19.34
C ARG A 113 -12.27 1.22 18.89
N LEU A 114 -12.66 0.56 17.80
CA LEU A 114 -11.90 -0.54 17.24
C LEU A 114 -10.51 -0.06 16.78
N ALA A 115 -10.44 1.06 16.05
CA ALA A 115 -9.17 1.65 15.61
C ALA A 115 -8.27 2.05 16.79
N GLU A 116 -8.84 2.58 17.88
CA GLU A 116 -8.10 2.86 19.12
C GLU A 116 -7.54 1.57 19.74
N VAL A 117 -8.34 0.51 19.81
CA VAL A 117 -7.91 -0.79 20.35
C VAL A 117 -6.82 -1.41 19.48
N GLU A 118 -6.94 -1.37 18.16
CA GLU A 118 -5.93 -1.86 17.22
C GLU A 118 -4.60 -1.09 17.39
N CYS A 119 -4.66 0.24 17.49
CA CYS A 119 -3.49 1.09 17.73
C CYS A 119 -2.80 0.74 19.06
N LEU A 120 -3.58 0.57 20.14
CA LEU A 120 -3.04 0.14 21.42
C LEU A 120 -2.39 -1.23 21.31
N ALA A 121 -3.05 -2.19 20.67
CA ALA A 121 -2.52 -3.54 20.49
C ALA A 121 -1.20 -3.55 19.69
N GLU A 122 -1.11 -2.78 18.60
CA GLU A 122 0.12 -2.61 17.82
C GLU A 122 1.25 -1.99 18.66
N SER A 123 0.94 -0.95 19.45
CA SER A 123 1.91 -0.32 20.36
C SER A 123 2.42 -1.30 21.42
N HIS A 124 1.53 -2.11 22.02
CA HIS A 124 1.93 -3.15 22.98
C HIS A 124 2.80 -4.23 22.32
N GLN A 125 2.45 -4.66 21.11
CA GLN A 125 3.25 -5.63 20.36
C GLN A 125 4.65 -5.08 20.06
N HIS A 126 4.76 -3.81 19.66
CA HIS A 126 6.03 -3.16 19.41
C HIS A 126 6.87 -3.03 20.68
N LEU A 127 6.27 -2.55 21.78
CA LEU A 127 6.93 -2.43 23.09
C LEU A 127 7.45 -3.78 23.59
N SER A 128 6.67 -4.84 23.45
CA SER A 128 7.07 -6.21 23.82
C SER A 128 8.29 -6.68 23.01
N LYS A 129 8.29 -6.47 21.68
CA LYS A 129 9.42 -6.81 20.80
C LYS A 129 10.70 -6.06 21.19
N GLU A 130 10.61 -4.75 21.41
CA GLU A 130 11.74 -3.91 21.84
C GLU A 130 12.31 -4.36 23.19
N SER A 131 11.43 -4.68 24.14
CA SER A 131 11.84 -5.20 25.45
C SER A 131 12.59 -6.52 25.33
N LEU A 132 12.09 -7.46 24.52
CA LEU A 132 12.76 -8.75 24.26
C LEU A 132 14.11 -8.58 23.54
N ALA A 133 14.28 -7.52 22.75
CA ALA A 133 15.55 -7.16 22.14
C ALA A 133 16.55 -6.53 23.14
N GLY A 134 16.19 -6.39 24.41
CA GLY A 134 17.06 -5.88 25.47
C GLY A 134 17.00 -4.36 25.67
N ASN A 135 16.01 -3.67 25.10
CA ASN A 135 15.82 -2.24 25.29
C ASN A 135 15.37 -1.94 26.73
N LYS A 136 16.28 -1.41 27.56
CA LYS A 136 16.04 -1.16 29.00
C LYS A 136 14.87 -0.20 29.28
N PRO A 137 14.75 0.96 28.58
CA PRO A 137 13.56 1.80 28.67
C PRO A 137 12.26 1.08 28.33
N ALA A 138 12.22 0.33 27.22
CA ALA A 138 11.02 -0.41 26.80
C ALA A 138 10.62 -1.46 27.85
N ASN A 139 11.60 -2.15 28.44
CA ASN A 139 11.37 -3.14 29.49
C ASN A 139 10.80 -2.50 30.78
N ALA A 140 11.33 -1.34 31.18
CA ALA A 140 10.81 -0.60 32.34
C ALA A 140 9.36 -0.13 32.14
N VAL A 141 9.01 0.30 30.92
CA VAL A 141 7.64 0.68 30.56
C VAL A 141 6.74 -0.56 30.52
N LEU A 142 7.19 -1.66 29.89
CA LEU A 142 6.42 -2.91 29.82
C LEU A 142 6.10 -3.46 31.22
N HIS A 143 7.07 -3.44 32.13
CA HIS A 143 6.84 -3.85 33.53
C HIS A 143 5.82 -2.97 34.26
N LYS A 144 5.79 -1.66 34.01
CA LYS A 144 4.77 -0.77 34.59
C LYS A 144 3.40 -1.07 34.02
N VAL A 145 3.29 -1.31 32.72
CA VAL A 145 2.03 -1.63 32.04
C VAL A 145 1.46 -2.98 32.51
N LEU A 146 2.30 -3.99 32.74
CA LEU A 146 1.85 -5.31 33.22
C LEU A 146 1.42 -5.33 34.70
N ASN A 147 1.83 -4.31 35.47
CA ASN A 147 1.55 -4.18 36.90
C ASN A 147 0.48 -3.13 37.22
N GLN A 148 -0.16 -2.53 36.19
CA GLN A 148 -1.36 -1.69 36.30
C GLN A 148 -2.62 -2.54 36.19
#